data_AF-A0A6G9RRP2-F1
#
_entry.id   AF-A0A6G9RRP2-F1
#
_cell.length_a   1.000
_cell.length_b   1.000
_cell.length_c   1.000
_cell.angle_alpha   90.00
_cell.angle_beta   90.00
_cell.angle_gamma   90.00
#
_symmetry.space_group_name_H-M   'P 1'
#
loop_
_entity.id
_entity.type
_entity.pdbx_description
1 polymer ?
#
loop_
_entity_poly.entity_id
_entity_poly.type
_entity_poly.pdbx_seq_one_letter_code
_entity_poly.pdbx_strand_id
1 'polypeptide(L)'
;MHIADAARCLQTVKGNKVLIRLNNGKTLEVMEDYARRGLLIWGGREPIPGLPMDEVKARTESLGLYPLASNLIHLFPWRLE
;
A
#
# COMPACT_ATOMS: atom_id res chain seq x y z
N MET A 1 -9.22 -1.65 -10.57
CA MET A 1 -9.11 -2.39 -9.28
C MET A 1 -10.49 -2.50 -8.66
N HIS A 2 -10.78 -3.60 -7.97
CA HIS A 2 -12.01 -3.79 -7.22
C HIS A 2 -11.72 -4.00 -5.74
N ILE A 3 -12.56 -3.46 -4.86
CA ILE A 3 -12.52 -3.71 -3.41
C ILE A 3 -13.82 -4.40 -3.03
N ALA A 4 -13.73 -5.49 -2.26
CA ALA A 4 -14.90 -6.17 -1.73
C ALA A 4 -15.41 -5.45 -0.47
N ASP A 5 -16.72 -5.27 -0.37
CA ASP A 5 -17.36 -4.86 0.89
C ASP A 5 -17.61 -6.06 1.83
N ALA A 6 -18.22 -5.80 2.99
CA ALA A 6 -18.54 -6.84 3.98
C ALA A 6 -19.51 -7.92 3.43
N ALA A 7 -20.32 -7.59 2.43
CA ALA A 7 -21.21 -8.52 1.74
C ALA A 7 -20.53 -9.27 0.58
N ARG A 8 -19.22 -9.07 0.39
CA ARG A 8 -18.40 -9.62 -0.71
C ARG A 8 -18.77 -9.07 -2.08
N CYS A 9 -19.50 -7.97 -2.16
CA CYS A 9 -19.76 -7.28 -3.42
C CYS A 9 -18.53 -6.50 -3.85
N LEU A 10 -18.12 -6.67 -5.11
CA LEU A 10 -16.97 -5.96 -5.68
C LEU A 10 -17.37 -4.55 -6.13
N GLN A 11 -16.69 -3.55 -5.56
CA GLN A 11 -16.85 -2.15 -5.95
C GLN A 11 -15.67 -1.71 -6.79
N THR A 12 -15.96 -1.11 -7.96
CA THR A 12 -14.92 -0.56 -8.82
C THR A 12 -14.34 0.72 -8.22
N VAL A 13 -13.02 0.73 -8.02
CA VAL A 13 -12.29 1.94 -7.64
C VAL A 13 -12.01 2.75 -8.91
N LYS A 14 -12.47 4.01 -8.93
CA LYS A 14 -12.10 4.97 -9.99
C LYS A 14 -10.65 5.39 -9.80
N GLY A 15 -9.73 4.71 -10.47
CA GLY A 15 -8.29 4.95 -10.39
C GLY A 15 -7.48 3.66 -10.51
N ASN A 16 -6.17 3.77 -10.67
CA ASN A 16 -5.23 2.65 -10.73
C ASN A 16 -4.54 2.36 -9.38
N LYS A 17 -4.83 3.15 -8.34
CA LYS A 17 -4.24 3.02 -6.99
C LYS A 17 -5.30 3.15 -5.91
N VAL A 18 -5.07 2.51 -4.78
CA VAL A 18 -5.87 2.60 -3.55
C VAL A 18 -4.96 3.03 -2.41
N LEU A 19 -5.32 4.11 -1.73
CA LEU A 19 -4.68 4.51 -0.49
C LEU A 19 -5.49 4.01 0.71
N ILE A 20 -4.87 3.19 1.54
CA ILE A 20 -5.43 2.69 2.79
C ILE A 20 -4.85 3.53 3.92
N ARG A 21 -5.71 4.20 4.69
CA ARG A 21 -5.33 4.90 5.92
C ARG A 21 -5.61 4.00 7.11
N LEU A 22 -4.59 3.76 7.92
CA LEU A 22 -4.69 2.96 9.14
C LEU A 22 -5.07 3.85 10.32
N ASN A 23 -5.63 3.25 11.38
CA ASN A 23 -6.03 3.96 12.59
C ASN A 23 -4.85 4.60 13.34
N ASN A 24 -3.62 4.12 13.11
CA ASN A 24 -2.40 4.73 13.64
C ASN A 24 -1.94 5.97 12.84
N GLY A 25 -2.74 6.45 11.89
CA GLY A 25 -2.47 7.63 11.09
C GLY A 25 -1.55 7.39 9.87
N LYS A 26 -0.90 6.23 9.79
CA LYS A 26 -0.04 5.87 8.65
C LYS A 26 -0.86 5.37 7.46
N THR A 27 -0.23 5.29 6.29
CA THR A 27 -0.88 4.86 5.06
C THR A 27 -0.14 3.73 4.35
N LEU A 28 -0.88 2.96 3.55
CA LEU A 28 -0.36 2.01 2.57
C LEU A 28 -0.99 2.32 1.22
N GLU A 29 -0.19 2.37 0.17
CA GLU A 29 -0.69 2.55 -1.20
C GLU A 29 -0.56 1.23 -1.96
N VAL A 30 -1.68 0.75 -2.50
CA VAL A 30 -1.77 -0.49 -3.27
C VAL A 30 -2.11 -0.16 -4.71
N MET A 31 -1.38 -0.73 -5.65
CA MET A 31 -1.65 -0.58 -7.07
C MET A 31 -1.35 -1.87 -7.81
N GLU A 32 -1.90 -2.00 -9.01
CA GLU A 32 -1.49 -3.07 -9.91
C GLU A 32 0.00 -2.89 -10.26
N ASP A 33 0.73 -4.01 -10.26
CA ASP A 33 2.10 -4.04 -10.77
C ASP A 33 2.13 -3.53 -12.23
N TYR A 34 3.21 -2.84 -12.61
CA TYR A 34 3.31 -2.24 -13.94
C TYR A 34 3.25 -3.28 -15.07
N ALA A 35 3.71 -4.51 -14.79
CA ALA A 35 3.61 -5.64 -15.72
C ALA A 35 2.28 -6.42 -15.61
N ARG A 36 1.35 -5.98 -14.75
CA ARG A 36 0.06 -6.61 -14.45
C ARG A 36 0.17 -8.07 -14.01
N ARG A 37 1.24 -8.40 -13.27
CA ARG A 37 1.50 -9.76 -12.75
C ARG A 37 1.16 -9.92 -11.28
N GLY A 38 0.75 -8.83 -10.62
CA GLY A 38 0.47 -8.81 -9.20
C GLY A 38 0.16 -7.41 -8.71
N LEU A 39 0.48 -7.15 -7.45
CA LEU A 39 0.28 -5.86 -6.79
C LEU A 39 1.62 -5.31 -6.30
N LEU A 40 1.78 -3.99 -6.41
CA LEU A 40 2.78 -3.23 -5.67
C LEU A 40 2.13 -2.66 -4.43
N ILE A 41 2.83 -2.74 -3.30
CA ILE A 41 2.41 -2.15 -2.04
C ILE A 41 3.52 -1.24 -1.53
N TRP A 42 3.19 0.01 -1.29
CA TRP A 42 4.10 1.03 -0.79
C TRP A 42 3.76 1.41 0.64
N GLY A 43 4.77 1.48 1.51
CA GLY A 43 4.64 2.15 2.80
C GLY A 43 4.48 3.65 2.57
N GLY A 44 3.34 4.22 2.94
CA GLY A 44 3.01 5.60 2.60
C GLY A 44 2.38 5.72 1.21
N ARG A 45 3.13 6.30 0.26
CA ARG A 45 2.76 6.56 -1.15
C ARG A 45 3.85 6.04 -2.08
N GLU A 46 3.53 5.75 -3.34
CA GLU A 46 4.57 5.56 -4.36
C GLU A 46 5.49 6.79 -4.40
N PRO A 47 6.83 6.60 -4.37
CA PRO A 47 7.78 7.69 -4.50
C PRO A 47 7.61 8.44 -5.83
N ILE A 48 7.68 9.78 -5.79
CA ILE A 48 7.68 10.59 -7.01
C ILE A 48 9.14 10.88 -7.38
N PRO A 49 9.61 10.48 -8.58
CA PRO A 49 10.96 10.75 -9.02
C PRO A 49 11.28 12.26 -9.00
N GLY A 50 12.47 12.61 -8.51
CA GLY A 50 12.94 13.99 -8.47
C GLY A 50 12.44 14.82 -7.29
N LEU A 51 11.63 14.27 -6.38
CA LEU A 51 11.30 14.96 -5.14
C LEU A 51 12.53 15.10 -4.23
N PRO A 52 12.63 16.21 -3.46
CA PRO A 52 13.61 16.34 -2.40
C PRO A 52 13.51 15.19 -1.39
N MET A 53 14.65 14.78 -0.84
CA MET A 53 14.74 13.63 0.07
C MET A 53 13.81 13.76 1.30
N ASP A 54 13.65 14.97 1.84
CA ASP A 54 12.78 15.21 2.99
C ASP A 54 11.30 15.00 2.65
N GLU A 55 10.88 15.37 1.43
CA GLU A 55 9.53 15.10 0.95
C GLU A 55 9.31 13.60 0.68
N VAL A 56 10.33 12.92 0.14
CA VAL A 56 10.29 11.47 -0.02
C VAL A 56 10.11 10.79 1.34
N LYS A 57 10.89 11.18 2.36
CA LYS A 57 10.78 10.65 3.73
C LYS A 57 9.42 10.93 4.37
N ALA A 58 8.82 12.10 4.12
CA ALA A 58 7.50 12.43 4.66
C ALA A 58 6.36 11.60 4.02
N ARG A 59 6.58 11.09 2.80
CA ARG A 59 5.58 10.34 2.02
C ARG A 59 5.77 8.84 2.06
N THR A 60 6.91 8.35 2.53
CA THR A 60 7.29 6.93 2.47
C THR A 60 7.61 6.39 3.84
N GLU A 61 7.27 5.13 4.04
CA GLU A 61 7.66 4.35 5.21
C GLU A 61 8.30 3.05 4.71
N SER A 62 9.17 2.47 5.53
CA SER A 62 9.58 1.08 5.27
C SER A 62 8.39 0.14 5.50
N LEU A 63 8.50 -1.10 5.05
CA LEU A 63 7.47 -2.11 5.25
C LEU A 63 8.00 -3.23 6.14
N GLY A 64 7.29 -3.49 7.22
CA GLY A 64 7.41 -4.75 7.95
C GLY A 64 6.46 -5.78 7.35
N LEU A 65 6.96 -7.00 7.12
CA LEU A 65 6.22 -8.03 6.40
C LEU A 65 6.40 -9.39 7.07
N TYR A 66 5.28 -9.99 7.47
CA TYR A 66 5.23 -11.33 8.05
C TYR A 66 4.28 -12.20 7.23
N PRO A 67 4.79 -13.19 6.47
CA PRO A 67 3.95 -14.25 5.93
C PRO A 67 3.33 -15.03 7.09
N LEU A 68 2.01 -15.16 7.09
CA LEU A 68 1.26 -15.89 8.11
C LEU A 68 0.36 -16.90 7.41
N ALA A 69 0.27 -18.13 7.94
CA ALA A 69 -0.49 -19.21 7.31
C ALA A 69 -0.14 -19.42 5.81
N SER A 70 -0.93 -20.22 5.09
CA SER A 70 -0.68 -20.52 3.68
C SER A 70 -1.12 -19.41 2.71
N ASN A 71 -1.91 -18.45 3.17
CA ASN A 71 -2.57 -17.46 2.30
C ASN A 71 -2.72 -16.06 2.92
N LEU A 72 -2.00 -15.75 4.00
CA LEU A 72 -2.06 -14.45 4.66
C LEU A 72 -0.67 -13.79 4.70
N ILE A 73 -0.64 -12.48 4.54
CA ILE A 73 0.54 -11.66 4.81
C ILE A 73 0.09 -10.55 5.75
N HIS A 74 0.73 -10.44 6.90
CA HIS A 74 0.60 -9.27 7.75
C HIS A 74 1.61 -8.21 7.31
N LEU A 75 1.10 -7.05 6.92
CA LEU A 75 1.87 -5.93 6.41
C LEU A 75 1.58 -4.68 7.26
N PHE A 76 2.62 -3.96 7.64
CA PHE A 76 2.49 -2.74 8.44
C PHE A 76 3.60 -1.74 8.09
N PRO A 77 3.32 -0.43 8.17
CA PRO A 77 4.35 0.58 7.98
C PRO A 77 5.35 0.57 9.13
N TRP A 78 6.63 0.52 8.78
CA TRP A 78 7.76 0.41 9.69
C TRP A 78 8.71 1.58 9.52
N ARG A 79 9.38 1.99 10.60
CA ARG A 79 10.56 2.85 10.53
C ARG A 79 11.72 2.08 11.12
N LEU A 80 12.86 2.12 10.44
CA LEU A 80 14.11 1.74 11.06
C LEU A 80 14.37 2.78 12.16
N GLU A 81 14.38 2.33 13.41
CA GLU A 81 14.88 3.12 14.55
C GLU A 81 16.41 3.14 14.54
#